data_AF-A0A345VKN8-F1
#
_entry.id   AF-A0A345VKN8-F1
#
_cell.length_a   1.000
_cell.length_b   1.000
_cell.length_c   1.000
_cell.angle_alpha   90.00
_cell.angle_beta   90.00
_cell.angle_gamma   90.00
#
_symmetry.space_group_name_H-M   'P 1'
#
loop_
_entity.id
_entity.type
_entity.pdbx_description
1 polymer ?
#
loop_
_entity_poly.entity_id
_entity_poly.type
_entity_poly.pdbx_seq_one_letter_code
_entity_poly.pdbx_strand_id
1 'polypeptide(L)'
;MEIKIYRHVIERFILELQRNYPKKMFGYFLSDNNDNIASSFYIFDSDDRQNEENSERFIKLGKYYENNVNAGFVSSMEETFKFEQHLMINNFKKLGVFHVHLRHPAIFSIVDKELHPSPNLWHLIISMRNFHKPSLSVFEVTKDWFEERELVVIDSLDSRVSNFKEKTEFYFVNTILNSIGNQSKETQISVLSELLSTPGLPHEVLVKILIYCKNKKEPDIQRLYSTWKEMNKVEVDLNYSKVSNTRMITNTPITNFQYKQVFPEHIFDDEYKDFPVVNISWYSAKLFSEITGTSLLTEEIWTKYCDDKVGENFWEHYNPELMEFAVYSENSNNNLQKVGTKKSNQFGLFDMQGNAWEWCESEKNSIAPTKGGSYLAFPEMCRQIVSQFELKDFFAKDITFRVMKEGKYEI
;
A
#
# COMPACT_ATOMS: atom_id res chain seq x y z
N MET A 1 -16.02 -20.78 8.37
CA MET A 1 -16.93 -20.74 7.19
C MET A 1 -16.14 -20.24 5.98
N GLU A 2 -16.32 -20.80 4.77
CA GLU A 2 -15.74 -20.20 3.54
C GLU A 2 -16.61 -19.01 3.11
N ILE A 3 -16.00 -17.85 2.85
CA ILE A 3 -16.73 -16.66 2.39
C ILE A 3 -16.55 -16.53 0.89
N LYS A 4 -17.67 -16.49 0.16
CA LYS A 4 -17.70 -16.65 -1.28
C LYS A 4 -18.28 -15.42 -1.96
N ILE A 5 -17.60 -14.92 -3.00
CA ILE A 5 -18.07 -13.80 -3.83
C ILE A 5 -17.89 -14.17 -5.31
N TYR A 6 -18.86 -13.86 -6.16
CA TYR A 6 -18.66 -14.06 -7.60
C TYR A 6 -17.61 -13.10 -8.18
N ARG A 7 -16.81 -13.57 -9.15
CA ARG A 7 -15.74 -12.79 -9.78
C ARG A 7 -16.24 -11.47 -10.35
N HIS A 8 -17.31 -11.53 -11.14
CA HIS A 8 -17.90 -10.34 -11.74
C HIS A 8 -18.48 -9.35 -10.70
N VAL A 9 -18.75 -9.78 -9.47
CA VAL A 9 -19.21 -8.92 -8.38
C VAL A 9 -18.03 -8.22 -7.74
N ILE A 10 -16.97 -8.95 -7.38
CA ILE A 10 -15.79 -8.35 -6.77
C ILE A 10 -15.05 -7.43 -7.74
N GLU A 11 -14.99 -7.75 -9.03
CA GLU A 11 -14.39 -6.88 -10.05
C GLU A 11 -15.17 -5.57 -10.21
N ARG A 12 -16.51 -5.64 -10.29
CA ARG A 12 -17.35 -4.44 -10.28
C ARG A 12 -17.21 -3.64 -8.99
N PHE A 13 -17.14 -4.31 -7.85
CA PHE A 13 -16.95 -3.67 -6.54
C PHE A 13 -15.62 -2.91 -6.48
N ILE A 14 -14.52 -3.52 -6.92
CA ILE A 14 -13.20 -2.86 -6.97
C ILE A 14 -13.24 -1.63 -7.88
N LEU A 15 -13.91 -1.70 -9.04
CA LEU A 15 -14.06 -0.55 -9.93
C LEU A 15 -14.85 0.59 -9.25
N GLU A 16 -15.90 0.27 -8.50
CA GLU A 16 -16.65 1.28 -7.73
C GLU A 16 -15.81 1.90 -6.61
N LEU A 17 -14.98 1.11 -5.91
CA LEU A 17 -14.03 1.62 -4.93
C LEU A 17 -13.01 2.59 -5.56
N GLN A 18 -12.48 2.24 -6.72
CA GLN A 18 -11.51 3.06 -7.45
C GLN A 18 -12.12 4.36 -7.96
N ARG A 19 -13.35 4.32 -8.49
CA ARG A 19 -14.08 5.51 -8.98
C ARG A 19 -14.37 6.53 -7.88
N ASN A 20 -14.67 6.05 -6.68
CA ASN A 20 -15.06 6.91 -5.56
C ASN A 20 -13.89 7.26 -4.63
N TYR A 21 -12.68 6.73 -4.86
CA TYR A 21 -11.50 7.06 -4.08
C TYR A 21 -11.20 8.58 -4.13
N PRO A 22 -10.84 9.25 -3.01
CA PRO A 22 -10.52 8.71 -1.68
C PRO A 22 -11.71 8.67 -0.70
N LYS A 23 -12.96 8.69 -1.17
CA LYS A 23 -14.15 8.64 -0.30
C LYS A 23 -14.14 7.36 0.54
N LYS A 24 -14.44 7.50 1.84
CA LYS A 24 -14.74 6.36 2.70
C LYS A 24 -16.06 5.74 2.28
N MET A 25 -16.08 4.43 2.07
CA MET A 25 -17.26 3.69 1.63
C MET A 25 -17.57 2.57 2.59
N PHE A 26 -18.86 2.28 2.77
CA PHE A 26 -19.36 1.18 3.58
C PHE A 26 -20.70 0.69 3.03
N GLY A 27 -21.08 -0.53 3.40
CA GLY A 27 -22.31 -1.12 2.89
C GLY A 27 -22.41 -2.62 3.11
N TYR A 28 -23.17 -3.28 2.24
CA TYR A 28 -23.48 -4.70 2.35
C TYR A 28 -23.17 -5.47 1.08
N PHE A 29 -22.71 -6.71 1.24
CA PHE A 29 -22.78 -7.73 0.20
C PHE A 29 -24.06 -8.54 0.33
N LEU A 30 -24.67 -8.84 -0.81
CA LEU A 30 -26.01 -9.39 -0.93
C LEU A 30 -26.03 -10.69 -1.74
N SER A 31 -27.04 -11.51 -1.52
CA SER A 31 -27.30 -12.76 -2.25
C SER A 31 -28.75 -12.86 -2.69
N ASP A 32 -28.97 -13.20 -3.96
CA ASP A 32 -30.28 -13.35 -4.60
C ASP A 32 -30.94 -14.70 -4.36
N ASN A 33 -30.19 -15.79 -4.10
CA ASN A 33 -30.75 -17.09 -3.70
C ASN A 33 -29.72 -18.03 -3.03
N ASN A 34 -29.88 -18.19 -1.70
CA ASN A 34 -29.51 -19.31 -0.81
C ASN A 34 -28.13 -20.01 -0.80
N ASP A 35 -27.16 -19.68 -1.65
CA ASP A 35 -25.87 -20.41 -1.65
C ASP A 35 -24.79 -19.80 -0.74
N ASN A 36 -25.11 -18.81 0.10
CA ASN A 36 -24.12 -18.05 0.89
C ASN A 36 -22.99 -17.46 0.02
N ILE A 37 -23.26 -17.22 -1.27
CA ILE A 37 -22.35 -16.57 -2.22
C ILE A 37 -22.87 -15.15 -2.47
N ALA A 38 -21.99 -14.15 -2.36
CA ALA A 38 -22.34 -12.78 -2.69
C ALA A 38 -22.47 -12.60 -4.21
N SER A 39 -23.67 -12.26 -4.66
CA SER A 39 -24.05 -12.01 -6.06
C SER A 39 -24.33 -10.53 -6.35
N SER A 40 -24.41 -9.70 -5.32
CA SER A 40 -24.53 -8.25 -5.47
C SER A 40 -23.90 -7.53 -4.27
N PHE A 41 -23.82 -6.21 -4.35
CA PHE A 41 -23.44 -5.33 -3.24
C PHE A 41 -24.27 -4.05 -3.27
N TYR A 42 -24.35 -3.40 -2.13
CA TYR A 42 -24.97 -2.09 -1.95
C TYR A 42 -23.98 -1.20 -1.18
N ILE A 43 -23.66 -0.03 -1.72
CA ILE A 43 -22.81 0.98 -1.08
C ILE A 43 -23.72 2.11 -0.61
N PHE A 44 -23.57 2.55 0.63
CA PHE A 44 -24.26 3.74 1.10
C PHE A 44 -23.59 5.01 0.57
N ASP A 45 -24.41 5.97 0.16
CA ASP A 45 -24.01 7.26 -0.37
C ASP A 45 -23.78 8.30 0.72
N SER A 46 -24.56 8.25 1.81
CA SER A 46 -24.51 9.21 2.91
C SER A 46 -23.75 8.69 4.14
N ASP A 47 -22.98 9.57 4.77
CA ASP A 47 -22.37 9.34 6.08
C ASP A 47 -22.89 10.39 7.08
N ASP A 48 -23.86 9.97 7.89
CA ASP A 48 -24.54 10.77 8.91
C ASP A 48 -23.79 10.78 10.26
N ARG A 49 -22.51 10.36 10.28
CA ARG A 49 -21.69 10.29 11.51
C ARG A 49 -21.58 11.64 12.23
N GLN A 50 -21.66 12.75 11.50
CA GLN A 50 -21.51 14.09 12.06
C GLN A 50 -22.83 14.73 12.54
N ASN A 51 -23.98 14.05 12.41
CA ASN A 51 -25.22 14.48 13.06
C ASN A 51 -25.01 14.49 14.59
N GLU A 52 -25.61 15.45 15.31
CA GLU A 52 -25.45 15.67 16.75
C GLU A 52 -25.59 14.39 17.58
N GLU A 53 -26.68 13.63 17.38
CA GLU A 53 -26.94 12.38 18.10
C GLU A 53 -25.87 11.29 17.80
N ASN A 54 -25.49 11.14 16.54
CA ASN A 54 -24.49 10.16 16.12
C ASN A 54 -23.09 10.55 16.60
N SER A 55 -22.75 11.84 16.53
CA SER A 55 -21.48 12.38 17.00
C SER A 55 -21.29 12.09 18.48
N GLU A 56 -22.31 12.35 19.32
CA GLU A 56 -22.27 12.00 20.73
C GLU A 56 -22.09 10.50 20.97
N ARG A 57 -22.78 9.65 20.18
CA ARG A 57 -22.63 8.19 20.27
C ARG A 57 -21.20 7.75 19.98
N PHE A 58 -20.57 8.30 18.94
CA PHE A 58 -19.18 7.98 18.61
C PHE A 58 -18.20 8.51 19.67
N ILE A 59 -18.38 9.74 20.18
CA ILE A 59 -17.55 10.30 21.26
C ILE A 59 -17.57 9.40 22.50
N LYS A 60 -18.72 8.81 22.85
CA LYS A 60 -18.86 7.86 23.98
C LYS A 60 -18.05 6.57 23.81
N LEU A 61 -17.64 6.20 22.58
CA LEU A 61 -16.78 5.03 22.32
C LEU A 61 -15.32 5.27 22.71
N GLY A 62 -14.93 6.53 22.93
CA GLY A 62 -13.64 6.89 23.50
C GLY A 62 -12.97 8.10 22.83
N LYS A 63 -11.88 8.56 23.46
CA LYS A 63 -11.09 9.74 23.05
C LYS A 63 -10.66 9.71 21.58
N TYR A 64 -10.48 8.53 20.99
CA TYR A 64 -10.15 8.39 19.59
C TYR A 64 -11.21 9.02 18.67
N TYR A 65 -12.48 8.72 18.89
CA TYR A 65 -13.59 9.20 18.06
C TYR A 65 -13.95 10.67 18.32
N GLU A 66 -13.64 11.15 19.53
CA GLU A 66 -13.68 12.56 19.91
C GLU A 66 -12.66 13.38 19.10
N ASN A 67 -11.40 12.92 19.05
CA ASN A 67 -10.33 13.63 18.36
C ASN A 67 -10.37 13.46 16.83
N ASN A 68 -11.07 12.45 16.32
CA ASN A 68 -11.10 12.11 14.90
C ASN A 68 -12.52 12.17 14.33
N VAL A 69 -12.94 13.34 13.85
CA VAL A 69 -14.29 13.61 13.31
C VAL A 69 -14.65 12.81 12.03
N ASN A 70 -13.68 12.11 11.44
CA ASN A 70 -13.87 11.21 10.29
C ASN A 70 -13.75 9.71 10.65
N ALA A 71 -13.59 9.37 11.94
CA ALA A 71 -13.62 7.99 12.44
C ALA A 71 -15.07 7.48 12.55
N GLY A 72 -15.31 6.20 12.21
CA GLY A 72 -16.68 5.67 12.13
C GLY A 72 -17.46 6.14 10.90
N PHE A 73 -18.64 5.57 10.69
CA PHE A 73 -19.58 5.91 9.62
C PHE A 73 -20.97 5.40 10.01
N VAL A 74 -22.02 6.04 9.52
CA VAL A 74 -23.41 5.58 9.73
C VAL A 74 -24.29 6.07 8.59
N SER A 75 -25.15 5.22 8.05
CA SER A 75 -26.10 5.61 7.01
C SER A 75 -27.25 6.43 7.62
N SER A 76 -27.84 7.32 6.82
CA SER A 76 -29.08 7.99 7.22
C SER A 76 -30.24 7.02 7.39
N MET A 77 -31.25 7.40 8.18
CA MET A 77 -32.46 6.57 8.37
C MET A 77 -33.24 6.42 7.06
N GLU A 78 -33.29 7.48 6.24
CA GLU A 78 -33.93 7.46 4.93
C GLU A 78 -33.24 6.47 3.98
N GLU A 79 -31.90 6.51 3.94
CA GLU A 79 -31.14 5.62 3.07
C GLU A 79 -31.21 4.17 3.54
N THR A 80 -31.17 3.95 4.86
CA THR A 80 -31.38 2.63 5.46
C THR A 80 -32.74 2.07 5.08
N PHE A 81 -33.80 2.89 5.10
CA PHE A 81 -35.14 2.47 4.69
C PHE A 81 -35.20 2.12 3.20
N LYS A 82 -34.60 2.93 2.32
CA LYS A 82 -34.51 2.63 0.87
C LYS A 82 -33.75 1.33 0.62
N PHE A 83 -32.68 1.08 1.37
CA PHE A 83 -31.93 -0.16 1.30
C PHE A 83 -32.79 -1.38 1.68
N GLU A 84 -33.55 -1.33 2.79
CA GLU A 84 -34.46 -2.42 3.17
C GLU A 84 -35.55 -2.65 2.11
N GLN A 85 -36.11 -1.59 1.53
CA GLN A 85 -37.06 -1.70 0.41
C GLN A 85 -36.44 -2.40 -0.80
N HIS A 86 -35.20 -2.02 -1.16
CA HIS A 86 -34.46 -2.66 -2.25
C HIS A 86 -34.28 -4.16 -2.01
N LEU A 87 -33.96 -4.57 -0.77
CA LEU A 87 -33.84 -5.99 -0.42
C LEU A 87 -35.15 -6.74 -0.61
N MET A 88 -36.27 -6.18 -0.13
CA MET A 88 -37.59 -6.83 -0.24
C MET A 88 -38.06 -6.96 -1.68
N ILE A 89 -37.88 -5.92 -2.50
CA ILE A 89 -38.34 -5.91 -3.90
C ILE A 89 -37.56 -6.93 -4.75
N ASN A 90 -36.27 -7.07 -4.49
CA ASN A 90 -35.38 -7.92 -5.29
C ASN A 90 -35.11 -9.28 -4.63
N ASN A 91 -35.76 -9.58 -3.50
CA ASN A 91 -35.57 -10.81 -2.72
C ASN A 91 -34.10 -11.08 -2.32
N PHE A 92 -33.35 -10.02 -2.01
CA PHE A 92 -31.95 -10.14 -1.58
C PHE A 92 -31.85 -10.45 -0.08
N LYS A 93 -30.84 -11.24 0.28
CA LYS A 93 -30.38 -11.46 1.66
C LYS A 93 -29.05 -10.77 1.90
N LYS A 94 -28.89 -10.19 3.09
CA LYS A 94 -27.59 -9.67 3.56
C LYS A 94 -26.67 -10.85 3.88
N LEU A 95 -25.46 -10.85 3.34
CA LEU A 95 -24.44 -11.87 3.64
C LEU A 95 -23.26 -11.31 4.41
N GLY A 96 -22.86 -10.09 4.09
CA GLY A 96 -21.71 -9.46 4.71
C GLY A 96 -21.83 -7.95 4.74
N VAL A 97 -21.06 -7.34 5.63
CA VAL A 97 -20.82 -5.90 5.67
C VAL A 97 -19.42 -5.59 5.20
N PHE A 98 -19.20 -4.37 4.75
CA PHE A 98 -17.85 -3.94 4.41
C PHE A 98 -17.63 -2.47 4.76
N HIS A 99 -16.36 -2.10 4.94
CA HIS A 99 -15.95 -0.70 4.89
C HIS A 99 -14.49 -0.50 4.48
N VAL A 100 -14.22 0.69 3.95
CA VAL A 100 -12.89 1.12 3.51
C VAL A 100 -12.12 1.79 4.64
N HIS A 101 -10.91 1.31 4.89
CA HIS A 101 -9.92 1.95 5.75
C HIS A 101 -9.04 2.87 4.93
N LEU A 102 -8.95 4.13 5.37
CA LEU A 102 -8.00 5.09 4.84
C LEU A 102 -6.67 5.06 5.60
N ARG A 103 -6.68 4.65 6.88
CA ARG A 103 -5.49 4.50 7.72
C ARG A 103 -4.88 3.11 7.57
N HIS A 104 -3.60 2.98 7.91
CA HIS A 104 -2.86 1.73 7.79
C HIS A 104 -2.22 1.30 9.12
N PRO A 105 -2.25 -0.01 9.46
CA PRO A 105 -2.83 -1.09 8.66
C PRO A 105 -4.37 -1.01 8.70
N ALA A 106 -5.01 -1.62 7.71
CA ALA A 106 -6.45 -1.79 7.78
C ALA A 106 -6.74 -2.94 8.75
N ILE A 107 -7.07 -2.61 10.00
CA ILE A 107 -7.26 -3.58 11.09
C ILE A 107 -8.75 -3.76 11.35
N PHE A 108 -9.18 -5.01 11.58
CA PHE A 108 -10.46 -5.28 12.21
C PHE A 108 -10.33 -5.12 13.73
N SER A 109 -11.00 -4.13 14.31
CA SER A 109 -10.87 -3.75 15.72
C SER A 109 -12.00 -4.29 16.59
N ILE A 110 -11.85 -4.17 17.91
CA ILE A 110 -12.93 -4.45 18.87
C ILE A 110 -14.15 -3.57 18.60
N VAL A 111 -13.96 -2.32 18.17
CA VAL A 111 -15.07 -1.43 17.86
C VAL A 111 -15.84 -1.92 16.63
N ASP A 112 -15.15 -2.47 15.63
CA ASP A 112 -15.81 -3.08 14.47
C ASP A 112 -16.68 -4.28 14.88
N LYS A 113 -16.21 -5.08 15.85
CA LYS A 113 -17.01 -6.17 16.45
C LYS A 113 -18.22 -5.63 17.22
N GLU A 114 -18.02 -4.63 18.08
CA GLU A 114 -19.09 -4.08 18.93
C GLU A 114 -20.17 -3.36 18.13
N LEU A 115 -19.79 -2.70 17.03
CA LEU A 115 -20.71 -2.05 16.11
C LEU A 115 -21.20 -2.98 14.99
N HIS A 116 -20.81 -4.25 15.02
CA HIS A 116 -21.18 -5.20 13.98
C HIS A 116 -22.70 -5.43 13.95
N PRO A 117 -23.37 -5.25 12.80
CA PRO A 117 -24.83 -5.13 12.76
C PRO A 117 -25.57 -6.46 12.99
N SER A 118 -24.91 -7.61 12.79
CA SER A 118 -25.52 -8.92 13.02
C SER A 118 -24.45 -10.02 13.08
N PRO A 119 -24.51 -10.98 14.02
CA PRO A 119 -23.55 -12.09 14.08
C PRO A 119 -23.69 -13.09 12.91
N ASN A 120 -24.71 -12.96 12.07
CA ASN A 120 -24.91 -13.81 10.89
C ASN A 120 -24.23 -13.26 9.63
N LEU A 121 -23.60 -12.09 9.72
CA LEU A 121 -22.91 -11.45 8.61
C LEU A 121 -21.40 -11.62 8.81
N TRP A 122 -20.68 -11.83 7.72
CA TRP A 122 -19.23 -11.65 7.72
C TRP A 122 -18.87 -10.18 7.48
N HIS A 123 -17.63 -9.80 7.73
CA HIS A 123 -17.17 -8.42 7.59
C HIS A 123 -15.94 -8.33 6.70
N LEU A 124 -16.00 -7.51 5.66
CA LEU A 124 -14.87 -7.23 4.77
C LEU A 124 -14.23 -5.88 5.09
N ILE A 125 -12.93 -5.90 5.40
CA ILE A 125 -12.08 -4.72 5.54
C ILE A 125 -11.34 -4.50 4.23
N ILE A 126 -11.42 -3.28 3.70
CA ILE A 126 -10.74 -2.89 2.46
C ILE A 126 -9.64 -1.88 2.77
N SER A 127 -8.42 -2.16 2.30
CA SER A 127 -7.31 -1.23 2.30
C SER A 127 -7.05 -0.69 0.90
N MET A 128 -7.22 0.62 0.70
CA MET A 128 -6.89 1.32 -0.55
C MET A 128 -5.43 1.82 -0.57
N ARG A 129 -4.53 1.13 0.13
CA ARG A 129 -3.09 1.45 0.18
C ARG A 129 -2.42 1.41 -1.19
N ASN A 130 -2.78 0.39 -1.97
CA ASN A 130 -2.47 0.27 -3.39
C ASN A 130 -3.76 0.45 -4.18
N PHE A 131 -3.84 1.54 -4.94
CA PHE A 131 -5.03 1.90 -5.71
C PHE A 131 -5.38 0.85 -6.79
N HIS A 132 -4.37 0.26 -7.44
CA HIS A 132 -4.55 -0.74 -8.50
C HIS A 132 -4.81 -2.16 -7.96
N LYS A 133 -4.37 -2.43 -6.73
CA LYS A 133 -4.51 -3.73 -6.05
C LYS A 133 -4.92 -3.53 -4.58
N PRO A 134 -6.19 -3.16 -4.30
CA PRO A 134 -6.68 -3.04 -2.93
C PRO A 134 -6.54 -4.35 -2.16
N SER A 135 -6.15 -4.27 -0.89
CA SER A 135 -6.11 -5.45 -0.02
C SER A 135 -7.49 -5.69 0.59
N LEU A 136 -7.92 -6.94 0.58
CA LEU A 136 -9.22 -7.39 1.05
C LEU A 136 -9.02 -8.44 2.14
N SER A 137 -9.44 -8.12 3.36
CA SER A 137 -9.38 -9.03 4.50
C SER A 137 -10.79 -9.26 5.03
N VAL A 138 -11.21 -10.51 5.06
CA VAL A 138 -12.58 -10.87 5.43
C VAL A 138 -12.61 -11.61 6.75
N PHE A 139 -13.56 -11.26 7.61
CA PHE A 139 -13.66 -11.74 8.98
C PHE A 139 -15.00 -12.40 9.24
N GLU A 140 -14.95 -13.55 9.89
CA GLU A 140 -16.12 -14.13 10.55
C GLU A 140 -16.25 -13.48 11.92
N VAL A 141 -17.44 -12.93 12.23
CA VAL A 141 -17.67 -12.14 13.45
C VAL A 141 -18.79 -12.79 14.25
N THR A 142 -18.49 -13.11 15.51
CA THR A 142 -19.46 -13.60 16.50
C THR A 142 -19.56 -12.60 17.64
N LYS A 143 -20.49 -12.83 18.58
CA LYS A 143 -20.65 -11.97 19.76
C LYS A 143 -19.36 -11.86 20.58
N ASP A 144 -18.65 -12.97 20.75
CA ASP A 144 -17.51 -13.05 21.67
C ASP A 144 -16.15 -13.02 20.95
N TRP A 145 -16.11 -13.31 19.64
CA TRP A 145 -14.88 -13.54 18.88
C TRP A 145 -14.97 -13.09 17.42
N PHE A 146 -13.82 -12.77 16.80
CA PHE A 146 -13.69 -12.60 15.35
C PHE A 146 -12.43 -13.28 14.82
N GLU A 147 -12.46 -13.76 13.58
CA GLU A 147 -11.34 -14.46 12.95
C GLU A 147 -11.26 -14.13 11.46
N GLU A 148 -10.05 -13.86 10.95
CA GLU A 148 -9.85 -13.69 9.51
C GLU A 148 -10.07 -15.03 8.79
N ARG A 149 -10.78 -14.99 7.67
CA ARG A 149 -11.12 -16.13 6.83
C ARG A 149 -10.59 -15.94 5.43
N GLU A 150 -10.45 -17.04 4.70
CA GLU A 150 -10.13 -17.00 3.28
C GLU A 150 -11.33 -16.48 2.48
N LEU A 151 -11.06 -15.51 1.60
CA LEU A 151 -12.01 -15.03 0.60
C LEU A 151 -11.89 -15.88 -0.67
N VAL A 152 -12.94 -16.63 -0.98
CA VAL A 152 -13.02 -17.49 -2.17
C VAL A 152 -13.79 -16.75 -3.26
N VAL A 153 -13.21 -16.65 -4.47
CA VAL A 153 -13.90 -16.06 -5.62
C VAL A 153 -14.29 -17.10 -6.64
N ILE A 154 -15.53 -16.99 -7.10
CA ILE A 154 -16.19 -17.99 -7.93
C ILE A 154 -16.46 -17.40 -9.32
N ASP A 155 -16.03 -18.12 -10.37
CA ASP A 155 -16.22 -17.71 -11.76
C ASP A 155 -17.67 -17.91 -12.24
N SER A 156 -18.27 -19.05 -11.89
CA SER A 156 -19.69 -19.37 -12.08
C SER A 156 -20.07 -20.59 -11.23
N LEU A 157 -21.37 -20.90 -11.10
CA LEU A 157 -21.87 -22.13 -10.45
C LEU A 157 -21.35 -23.43 -11.10
N ASP A 158 -20.67 -23.34 -12.24
CA ASP A 158 -20.13 -24.46 -12.98
C ASP A 158 -18.72 -24.13 -13.52
N SER A 159 -17.74 -23.92 -12.62
CA SER A 159 -16.32 -24.21 -12.88
C SER A 159 -15.39 -23.81 -11.73
N ARG A 160 -14.50 -24.75 -11.41
CA ARG A 160 -13.14 -24.61 -10.83
C ARG A 160 -12.87 -23.36 -9.98
N VAL A 161 -12.75 -23.60 -8.68
CA VAL A 161 -12.14 -22.72 -7.67
C VAL A 161 -10.92 -22.03 -8.26
N SER A 162 -11.00 -20.71 -8.43
CA SER A 162 -9.85 -19.87 -8.74
C SER A 162 -9.50 -19.10 -7.47
N ASN A 163 -8.40 -19.48 -6.82
CA ASN A 163 -7.88 -18.80 -5.64
C ASN A 163 -7.78 -17.29 -5.93
N PHE A 164 -8.54 -16.50 -5.18
CA PHE A 164 -8.56 -15.06 -5.33
C PHE A 164 -7.37 -14.45 -4.61
N LYS A 165 -6.22 -14.48 -5.27
CA LYS A 165 -5.08 -13.66 -4.85
C LYS A 165 -4.42 -12.85 -5.95
N GLU A 166 -4.88 -12.98 -7.18
CA GLU A 166 -4.28 -12.28 -8.30
C GLU A 166 -5.33 -12.01 -9.37
N LYS A 167 -5.63 -10.74 -9.65
CA LYS A 167 -5.76 -10.17 -11.01
C LYS A 167 -6.35 -8.75 -10.95
N THR A 168 -5.48 -7.77 -11.19
CA THR A 168 -5.77 -6.50 -11.86
C THR A 168 -4.46 -5.98 -12.46
N GLU A 169 -4.51 -5.59 -13.74
CA GLU A 169 -3.57 -4.87 -14.65
C GLU A 169 -2.05 -5.11 -14.65
N PHE A 170 -1.45 -5.83 -13.68
CA PHE A 170 -0.04 -6.22 -13.69
C PHE A 170 0.23 -7.65 -14.21
N TYR A 171 -0.84 -8.43 -14.44
CA TYR A 171 -0.74 -9.81 -14.93
C TYR A 171 -0.30 -9.90 -16.40
N PHE A 172 -0.50 -8.85 -17.19
CA PHE A 172 -0.05 -8.84 -18.58
C PHE A 172 1.47 -9.05 -18.63
N VAL A 173 2.24 -8.36 -17.79
CA VAL A 173 3.69 -8.51 -17.78
C VAL A 173 4.11 -9.89 -17.34
N ASN A 174 3.59 -10.43 -16.23
CA ASN A 174 3.97 -11.78 -15.78
C ASN A 174 3.56 -12.85 -16.81
N THR A 175 2.39 -12.70 -17.43
CA THR A 175 1.88 -13.61 -18.46
C THR A 175 2.72 -13.53 -19.73
N ILE A 176 3.07 -12.32 -20.17
CA ILE A 176 3.99 -12.09 -21.29
C ILE A 176 5.35 -12.68 -20.96
N LEU A 177 5.95 -12.37 -19.82
CA LEU A 177 7.27 -12.86 -19.44
C LEU A 177 7.30 -14.39 -19.35
N ASN A 178 6.24 -15.02 -18.86
CA ASN A 178 6.08 -16.47 -18.88
C ASN A 178 5.97 -17.00 -20.33
N SER A 179 5.16 -16.34 -21.17
CA SER A 179 5.00 -16.70 -22.58
C SER A 179 6.33 -16.58 -23.34
N ILE A 180 7.06 -15.49 -23.14
CA ILE A 180 8.41 -15.23 -23.63
C ILE A 180 9.33 -16.35 -23.16
N GLY A 181 9.29 -16.69 -21.87
CA GLY A 181 10.14 -17.74 -21.28
C GLY A 181 9.98 -19.12 -21.93
N ASN A 182 8.84 -19.39 -22.60
CA ASN A 182 8.57 -20.63 -23.32
C ASN A 182 8.97 -20.59 -24.81
N GLN A 183 9.48 -19.46 -25.32
CA GLN A 183 9.92 -19.32 -26.71
C GLN A 183 11.39 -19.69 -26.91
N SER A 184 11.83 -19.77 -28.18
CA SER A 184 13.24 -19.93 -28.53
C SER A 184 14.10 -18.77 -27.97
N LYS A 185 15.39 -19.02 -27.78
CA LYS A 185 16.34 -18.00 -27.28
C LYS A 185 16.31 -16.74 -28.15
N GLU A 186 16.30 -16.90 -29.47
CA GLU A 186 16.29 -15.81 -30.45
C GLU A 186 15.01 -14.98 -30.31
N THR A 187 13.88 -15.66 -30.14
CA THR A 187 12.58 -15.01 -29.94
C THR A 187 12.54 -14.25 -28.62
N GLN A 188 13.08 -14.84 -27.55
CA GLN A 188 13.17 -14.16 -26.25
C GLN A 188 13.96 -12.85 -26.35
N ILE A 189 15.17 -12.90 -26.93
CA ILE A 189 16.03 -11.73 -27.08
C ILE A 189 15.34 -10.66 -27.94
N SER A 190 14.74 -11.05 -29.06
CA SER A 190 14.03 -10.14 -29.97
C SER A 190 12.90 -9.40 -29.25
N VAL A 191 12.00 -10.13 -28.59
CA VAL A 191 10.83 -9.54 -27.92
C VAL A 191 11.26 -8.68 -26.72
N LEU A 192 12.21 -9.14 -25.90
CA LEU A 192 12.69 -8.36 -24.76
C LEU A 192 13.39 -7.08 -25.20
N SER A 193 14.18 -7.12 -26.27
CA SER A 193 14.82 -5.92 -26.83
C SER A 193 13.80 -4.92 -27.36
N GLU A 194 12.74 -5.39 -28.04
CA GLU A 194 11.66 -4.54 -28.54
C GLU A 194 10.88 -3.89 -27.40
N LEU A 195 10.53 -4.67 -26.37
CA LEU A 195 9.89 -4.16 -25.16
C LEU A 195 10.75 -3.10 -24.47
N LEU A 196 12.03 -3.37 -24.22
CA LEU A 196 12.94 -2.40 -23.59
C LEU A 196 13.15 -1.11 -24.41
N SER A 197 12.90 -1.16 -25.72
CA SER A 197 12.98 -0.01 -26.61
C SER A 197 11.64 0.70 -26.81
N THR A 198 10.56 0.19 -26.22
CA THR A 198 9.20 0.73 -26.39
C THR A 198 9.04 2.00 -25.56
N PRO A 199 8.77 3.16 -26.20
CA PRO A 199 8.57 4.40 -25.48
C PRO A 199 7.25 4.38 -24.70
N GLY A 200 7.25 4.97 -23.50
CA GLY A 200 6.03 5.13 -22.69
C GLY A 200 5.56 3.85 -21.99
N LEU A 201 6.40 2.83 -21.85
CA LEU A 201 6.09 1.71 -20.98
C LEU A 201 5.83 2.20 -19.55
N PRO A 202 4.80 1.71 -18.86
CA PRO A 202 4.61 2.03 -17.45
C PRO A 202 5.84 1.62 -16.64
N HIS A 203 6.25 2.47 -15.70
CA HIS A 203 7.52 2.33 -14.98
C HIS A 203 7.71 0.93 -14.35
N GLU A 204 6.72 0.45 -13.61
CA GLU A 204 6.79 -0.87 -12.96
C GLU A 204 6.82 -2.04 -13.99
N VAL A 205 6.33 -1.83 -15.22
CA VAL A 205 6.43 -2.82 -16.31
C VAL A 205 7.87 -2.91 -16.80
N LEU A 206 8.50 -1.76 -17.06
CA LEU A 206 9.91 -1.67 -17.44
C LEU A 206 10.80 -2.35 -16.39
N VAL A 207 10.59 -2.03 -15.11
CA VAL A 207 11.32 -2.61 -13.99
C VAL A 207 11.20 -4.14 -13.96
N LYS A 208 9.98 -4.69 -14.12
CA LYS A 208 9.80 -6.16 -14.18
C LYS A 208 10.53 -6.81 -15.35
N ILE A 209 10.55 -6.19 -16.53
CA ILE A 209 11.29 -6.69 -17.70
C ILE A 209 12.80 -6.68 -17.41
N LEU A 210 13.33 -5.59 -16.85
CA LEU A 210 14.75 -5.48 -16.51
C LEU A 210 15.19 -6.54 -15.50
N ILE A 211 14.37 -6.78 -14.47
CA ILE A 211 14.65 -7.81 -13.46
C ILE A 211 14.55 -9.20 -14.03
N TYR A 212 13.58 -9.47 -14.90
CA TYR A 212 13.52 -10.71 -15.64
C TYR A 212 14.80 -10.94 -16.43
N CYS A 213 15.27 -9.93 -17.17
CA CYS A 213 16.52 -10.02 -17.93
C CYS A 213 17.73 -10.29 -17.01
N LYS A 214 17.83 -9.55 -15.89
CA LYS A 214 18.91 -9.70 -14.89
C LYS A 214 18.97 -11.10 -14.28
N ASN A 215 17.81 -11.70 -13.97
CA ASN A 215 17.73 -12.96 -13.24
C ASN A 215 17.78 -14.20 -14.15
N LYS A 216 17.74 -14.03 -15.48
CA LYS A 216 17.89 -15.16 -16.41
C LYS A 216 19.31 -15.70 -16.38
N LYS A 217 19.46 -17.02 -16.56
CA LYS A 217 20.78 -17.66 -16.68
C LYS A 217 21.43 -17.47 -18.05
N GLU A 218 20.63 -17.11 -19.06
CA GLU A 218 21.09 -16.94 -20.44
C GLU A 218 21.89 -15.63 -20.58
N PRO A 219 23.20 -15.68 -20.92
CA PRO A 219 24.06 -14.49 -20.95
C PRO A 219 23.60 -13.39 -21.89
N ASP A 220 23.04 -13.72 -23.04
CA ASP A 220 22.57 -12.71 -24.01
C ASP A 220 21.35 -11.94 -23.48
N ILE A 221 20.49 -12.60 -22.70
CA ILE A 221 19.36 -11.94 -22.03
C ILE A 221 19.85 -11.07 -20.87
N GLN A 222 20.81 -11.55 -20.07
CA GLN A 222 21.45 -10.73 -19.03
C GLN A 222 22.12 -9.48 -19.61
N ARG A 223 22.70 -9.59 -20.80
CA ARG A 223 23.35 -8.48 -21.50
C ARG A 223 22.37 -7.34 -21.81
N LEU A 224 21.09 -7.63 -22.05
CA LEU A 224 20.07 -6.58 -22.22
C LEU A 224 19.98 -5.69 -20.98
N TYR A 225 19.98 -6.28 -19.78
CA TYR A 225 19.99 -5.53 -18.52
C TYR A 225 21.28 -4.72 -18.35
N SER A 226 22.44 -5.34 -18.54
CA SER A 226 23.73 -4.66 -18.35
C SER A 226 23.92 -3.50 -19.35
N THR A 227 23.49 -3.68 -20.59
CA THR A 227 23.54 -2.63 -21.62
C THR A 227 22.63 -1.47 -21.25
N TRP A 228 21.39 -1.78 -20.86
CA TRP A 228 20.44 -0.77 -20.40
C TRP A 228 20.97 -0.01 -19.18
N LYS A 229 21.56 -0.70 -18.21
CA LYS A 229 22.14 -0.08 -17.00
C LYS A 229 23.27 0.90 -17.33
N GLU A 230 24.21 0.51 -18.20
CA GLU A 230 25.32 1.39 -18.57
C GLU A 230 24.84 2.61 -19.38
N MET A 231 23.84 2.45 -20.24
CA MET A 231 23.25 3.57 -21.00
C MET A 231 22.50 4.57 -20.13
N ASN A 232 21.92 4.12 -19.01
CA ASN A 232 21.13 4.95 -18.10
C ASN A 232 21.89 5.36 -16.84
N LYS A 233 23.21 5.13 -16.80
CA LYS A 233 24.04 5.54 -15.66
C LYS A 233 24.06 7.06 -15.56
N VAL A 234 23.59 7.58 -14.44
CA VAL A 234 23.48 9.02 -14.20
C VAL A 234 23.96 9.35 -12.79
N GLU A 235 24.61 10.50 -12.65
CA GLU A 235 24.92 11.07 -11.36
C GLU A 235 23.77 12.00 -10.96
N VAL A 236 23.06 11.62 -9.90
CA VAL A 236 21.95 12.39 -9.33
C VAL A 236 22.49 13.22 -8.17
N ASP A 237 22.14 14.49 -8.14
CA ASP A 237 22.43 15.36 -7.00
C ASP A 237 21.56 14.94 -5.80
N LEU A 238 22.17 14.16 -4.92
CA LEU A 238 21.56 13.61 -3.72
C LEU A 238 22.18 14.30 -2.50
N ASN A 239 21.33 14.86 -1.64
CA ASN A 239 21.77 15.46 -0.38
C ASN A 239 21.99 14.36 0.66
N TYR A 240 23.16 14.37 1.30
CA TYR A 240 23.54 13.35 2.27
C TYR A 240 23.83 13.95 3.64
N SER A 241 23.50 13.18 4.67
CA SER A 241 24.02 13.38 6.02
C SER A 241 25.10 12.35 6.34
N LYS A 242 26.21 12.80 6.91
CA LYS A 242 27.30 11.93 7.37
C LYS A 242 26.91 11.32 8.72
N VAL A 243 26.52 10.05 8.71
CA VAL A 243 26.03 9.34 9.90
C VAL A 243 27.14 8.55 10.62
N SER A 244 28.29 8.36 9.96
CA SER A 244 29.53 7.86 10.56
C SER A 244 30.74 8.29 9.74
N ASN A 245 31.95 7.91 10.18
CA ASN A 245 33.17 8.13 9.39
C ASN A 245 33.16 7.43 8.03
N THR A 246 32.40 6.34 7.91
CA THR A 246 32.38 5.51 6.71
C THR A 246 31.04 5.52 5.99
N ARG A 247 30.02 6.25 6.47
CA ARG A 247 28.66 6.13 5.92
C ARG A 247 27.96 7.46 5.76
N MET A 248 27.35 7.60 4.60
CA MET A 248 26.49 8.72 4.23
C MET A 248 25.12 8.16 3.82
N ILE A 249 24.05 8.76 4.34
CA ILE A 249 22.66 8.39 4.05
C ILE A 249 21.98 9.62 3.47
N THR A 250 21.10 9.46 2.47
CA THR A 250 20.35 10.62 1.97
C THR A 250 19.54 11.24 3.11
N ASN A 251 19.67 12.55 3.27
CA ASN A 251 19.11 13.24 4.43
C ASN A 251 17.57 13.19 4.43
N THR A 252 16.94 13.06 3.27
CA THR A 252 15.52 12.79 3.07
C THR A 252 15.30 11.46 2.32
N PRO A 253 14.06 10.94 2.28
CA PRO A 253 13.64 10.01 1.25
C PRO A 253 13.92 10.56 -0.15
N ILE A 254 14.03 9.67 -1.13
CA ILE A 254 14.19 10.08 -2.54
C ILE A 254 12.93 10.82 -2.99
N THR A 255 13.10 11.99 -3.61
CA THR A 255 11.97 12.78 -4.09
C THR A 255 11.54 12.38 -5.51
N ASN A 256 10.34 12.78 -5.92
CA ASN A 256 9.88 12.63 -7.30
C ASN A 256 10.86 13.25 -8.31
N PHE A 257 11.40 14.43 -8.01
CA PHE A 257 12.39 15.09 -8.87
C PHE A 257 13.67 14.28 -9.01
N GLN A 258 14.24 13.79 -7.91
CA GLN A 258 15.46 12.96 -7.92
C GLN A 258 15.22 11.64 -8.64
N TYR A 259 14.05 11.03 -8.43
CA TYR A 259 13.67 9.78 -9.09
C TYR A 259 13.60 9.92 -10.61
N LYS A 260 12.99 11.01 -11.10
CA LYS A 260 12.83 11.28 -12.53
C LYS A 260 14.14 11.54 -13.28
N GLN A 261 15.21 11.95 -12.59
CA GLN A 261 16.54 12.06 -13.22
C GLN A 261 17.08 10.69 -13.64
N VAL A 262 16.69 9.62 -12.94
CA VAL A 262 17.05 8.24 -13.27
C VAL A 262 16.04 7.59 -14.21
N PHE A 263 14.76 7.89 -14.00
CA PHE A 263 13.64 7.32 -14.74
C PHE A 263 12.80 8.43 -15.39
N PRO A 264 13.17 8.91 -16.59
CA PRO A 264 12.48 10.02 -17.26
C PRO A 264 11.00 9.76 -17.54
N GLU A 265 10.59 8.49 -17.61
CA GLU A 265 9.20 8.04 -17.75
C GLU A 265 8.37 8.21 -16.47
N HIS A 266 8.99 8.55 -15.33
CA HIS A 266 8.28 8.89 -14.10
C HIS A 266 7.54 10.23 -14.25
N ILE A 267 6.22 10.18 -14.11
CA ILE A 267 5.33 11.33 -14.30
C ILE A 267 4.76 11.74 -12.94
N PHE A 268 4.83 13.04 -12.67
CA PHE A 268 4.25 13.69 -11.50
C PHE A 268 3.93 15.15 -11.86
N ASP A 269 2.96 15.76 -11.20
CA ASP A 269 2.70 17.21 -11.33
C ASP A 269 3.76 18.00 -10.58
N ASP A 270 4.24 19.12 -11.14
CA ASP A 270 5.39 19.89 -10.62
C ASP A 270 5.26 20.30 -9.14
N GLU A 271 4.05 20.42 -8.62
CA GLU A 271 3.82 20.70 -7.19
C GLU A 271 4.30 19.57 -6.26
N TYR A 272 4.35 18.33 -6.77
CA TYR A 272 4.80 17.13 -6.06
C TYR A 272 6.29 16.82 -6.22
N LYS A 273 7.06 17.69 -6.89
CA LYS A 273 8.49 17.44 -7.19
C LYS A 273 9.34 17.16 -5.93
N ASP A 274 9.00 17.81 -4.81
CA ASP A 274 9.71 17.74 -3.53
C ASP A 274 9.03 16.77 -2.53
N PHE A 275 8.05 15.99 -2.99
CA PHE A 275 7.44 14.93 -2.18
C PHE A 275 8.27 13.64 -2.33
N PRO A 276 8.26 12.76 -1.31
CA PRO A 276 8.81 11.42 -1.45
C PRO A 276 8.24 10.73 -2.68
N VAL A 277 9.09 10.07 -3.47
CA VAL A 277 8.59 9.19 -4.53
C VAL A 277 7.87 8.01 -3.88
N VAL A 278 6.62 7.79 -4.27
CA VAL A 278 5.77 6.70 -3.78
C VAL A 278 5.16 5.94 -4.95
N ASN A 279 4.35 4.91 -4.69
CA ASN A 279 3.83 3.98 -5.71
C ASN A 279 4.94 3.28 -6.48
N ILE A 280 6.05 3.00 -5.81
CA ILE A 280 7.18 2.24 -6.35
C ILE A 280 7.38 0.92 -5.60
N SER A 281 7.78 -0.09 -6.34
CA SER A 281 8.11 -1.39 -5.76
C SER A 281 9.52 -1.42 -5.17
N TRP A 282 9.80 -2.44 -4.37
CA TRP A 282 11.15 -2.69 -3.85
C TRP A 282 12.16 -2.83 -5.00
N TYR A 283 11.73 -3.45 -6.08
CA TYR A 283 12.48 -3.64 -7.30
C TYR A 283 12.89 -2.33 -7.97
N SER A 284 11.98 -1.36 -8.01
CA SER A 284 12.21 -0.01 -8.50
C SER A 284 13.23 0.74 -7.64
N ALA A 285 13.08 0.68 -6.31
CA ALA A 285 14.04 1.24 -5.35
C ALA A 285 15.44 0.61 -5.46
N LYS A 286 15.50 -0.70 -5.66
CA LYS A 286 16.76 -1.44 -5.86
C LYS A 286 17.44 -1.06 -7.16
N LEU A 287 16.67 -0.94 -8.25
CA LEU A 287 17.18 -0.53 -9.55
C LEU A 287 17.73 0.89 -9.52
N PHE A 288 17.00 1.84 -8.90
CA PHE A 288 17.48 3.20 -8.67
C PHE A 288 18.87 3.17 -8.02
N SER A 289 18.98 2.43 -6.92
CA SER A 289 20.22 2.34 -6.15
C SER A 289 21.40 1.81 -6.99
N GLU A 290 21.15 0.80 -7.83
CA GLU A 290 22.16 0.22 -8.70
C GLU A 290 22.63 1.18 -9.81
N ILE A 291 21.74 2.05 -10.31
CA ILE A 291 22.07 3.04 -11.35
C ILE A 291 22.87 4.20 -10.76
N THR A 292 22.48 4.68 -9.58
CA THR A 292 23.13 5.81 -8.89
C THR A 292 24.40 5.43 -8.12
N GLY A 293 24.79 4.15 -8.15
CA GLY A 293 25.95 3.63 -7.42
C GLY A 293 25.78 3.76 -5.90
N THR A 294 24.56 3.60 -5.41
CA THR A 294 24.18 3.59 -3.99
C THR A 294 23.65 2.22 -3.58
N SER A 295 23.27 2.07 -2.32
CA SER A 295 22.58 0.89 -1.81
C SER A 295 21.34 1.30 -1.02
N LEU A 296 20.32 0.45 -1.00
CA LEU A 296 19.25 0.54 0.00
C LEU A 296 19.83 0.31 1.40
N LEU A 297 19.20 0.88 2.41
CA LEU A 297 19.55 0.62 3.80
C LEU A 297 19.08 -0.78 4.18
N THR A 298 19.87 -1.53 4.95
CA THR A 298 19.36 -2.72 5.64
C THR A 298 18.46 -2.28 6.81
N GLU A 299 17.59 -3.17 7.31
CA GLU A 299 16.80 -2.88 8.51
C GLU A 299 17.68 -2.48 9.70
N GLU A 300 18.84 -3.12 9.85
CA GLU A 300 19.79 -2.84 10.93
C GLU A 300 20.35 -1.42 10.82
N ILE A 301 20.79 -1.01 9.63
CA ILE A 301 21.31 0.35 9.40
C ILE A 301 20.20 1.37 9.58
N TRP A 302 19.01 1.10 9.06
CA TRP A 302 17.86 1.98 9.21
C TRP A 302 17.51 2.19 10.69
N THR A 303 17.37 1.10 11.45
CA THR A 303 17.03 1.16 12.88
C THR A 303 18.13 1.86 13.69
N LYS A 304 19.41 1.66 13.34
CA LYS A 304 20.54 2.32 14.01
C LYS A 304 20.50 3.85 13.93
N TYR A 305 20.02 4.40 12.81
CA TYR A 305 20.03 5.84 12.55
C TYR A 305 18.66 6.51 12.59
N CYS A 306 17.62 5.81 13.05
CA CYS A 306 16.25 6.35 13.15
C CYS A 306 16.13 7.42 14.25
N ASP A 307 16.72 7.17 15.43
CA ASP A 307 16.60 8.04 16.63
C ASP A 307 15.13 8.19 17.08
N ASP A 308 14.55 7.08 17.56
CA ASP A 308 13.11 6.94 17.87
C ASP A 308 12.58 8.01 18.84
N LYS A 309 11.63 8.82 18.35
CA LYS A 309 10.92 9.85 19.09
C LYS A 309 9.54 9.42 19.60
N VAL A 310 9.17 8.17 19.36
CA VAL A 310 7.96 7.62 19.96
C VAL A 310 8.29 7.26 21.41
N GLY A 311 7.88 8.13 22.34
CA GLY A 311 8.05 7.93 23.78
C GLY A 311 7.36 6.67 24.33
N GLU A 312 7.48 6.44 25.65
CA GLU A 312 6.97 5.22 26.31
C GLU A 312 5.45 5.03 26.19
N ASN A 313 4.69 6.12 26.08
CA ASN A 313 3.23 6.11 25.90
C ASN A 313 2.83 6.01 24.42
N PHE A 314 3.44 5.08 23.68
CA PHE A 314 3.25 4.93 22.23
C PHE A 314 1.81 4.62 21.80
N TRP A 315 1.00 4.04 22.70
CA TRP A 315 -0.42 3.75 22.49
C TRP A 315 -1.31 4.99 22.60
N GLU A 316 -0.77 6.12 23.06
CA GLU A 316 -1.51 7.38 23.06
C GLU A 316 -1.42 8.04 21.68
N HIS A 317 -2.57 8.34 21.07
CA HIS A 317 -2.65 9.05 19.79
C HIS A 317 -1.88 10.38 19.80
N TYR A 318 -1.87 11.06 20.95
CA TYR A 318 -1.16 12.31 21.13
C TYR A 318 0.27 12.06 21.62
N ASN A 319 1.25 12.22 20.71
CA ASN A 319 2.66 12.05 21.00
C ASN A 319 3.41 13.36 20.65
N PRO A 320 3.58 14.29 21.61
CA PRO A 320 4.05 15.65 21.32
C PRO A 320 5.49 15.68 20.81
N GLU A 321 6.34 14.77 21.27
CA GLU A 321 7.71 14.65 20.76
C GLU A 321 7.70 14.18 19.31
N LEU A 322 7.00 13.08 19.00
CA LEU A 322 6.87 12.58 17.63
C LEU A 322 6.33 13.63 16.66
N MET A 323 5.36 14.46 17.06
CA MET A 323 4.79 15.52 16.22
C MET A 323 5.80 16.56 15.71
N GLU A 324 6.93 16.74 16.40
CA GLU A 324 8.01 17.64 15.98
C GLU A 324 8.88 17.04 14.86
N PHE A 325 8.97 15.71 14.78
CA PHE A 325 9.87 14.98 13.89
C PHE A 325 9.16 14.21 12.77
N ALA A 326 7.87 13.90 12.93
CA ALA A 326 7.13 13.01 12.05
C ALA A 326 5.82 13.61 11.53
N VAL A 327 5.44 13.16 10.34
CA VAL A 327 4.10 13.32 9.78
C VAL A 327 3.40 11.97 9.80
N TYR A 328 2.32 11.81 10.57
CA TYR A 328 1.62 10.54 10.78
C TYR A 328 0.11 10.76 10.87
N SER A 329 -0.69 9.73 11.15
CA SER A 329 -2.16 9.76 11.04
C SER A 329 -2.85 10.91 11.78
N GLU A 330 -2.28 11.39 12.89
CA GLU A 330 -2.89 12.42 13.74
C GLU A 330 -2.53 13.86 13.33
N ASN A 331 -1.54 14.07 12.44
CA ASN A 331 -1.13 15.41 12.00
C ASN A 331 -1.00 15.58 10.47
N SER A 332 -1.21 14.52 9.69
CA SER A 332 -1.06 14.54 8.23
C SER A 332 -2.28 15.04 7.47
N ASN A 333 -3.45 15.05 8.10
CA ASN A 333 -4.75 15.21 7.43
C ASN A 333 -4.93 14.23 6.25
N ASN A 334 -4.43 12.99 6.40
CA ASN A 334 -4.42 11.95 5.37
C ASN A 334 -3.69 12.35 4.08
N ASN A 335 -2.70 13.24 4.16
CA ASN A 335 -1.90 13.66 3.01
C ASN A 335 -0.41 13.35 3.24
N LEU A 336 0.23 12.84 2.18
CA LEU A 336 1.69 12.83 2.06
C LEU A 336 2.19 14.29 2.13
N GLN A 337 3.41 14.50 2.62
CA GLN A 337 3.98 15.84 2.73
C GLN A 337 5.30 15.93 1.97
N LYS A 338 5.72 17.15 1.63
CA LYS A 338 7.07 17.42 1.13
C LYS A 338 8.10 16.87 2.11
N VAL A 339 9.25 16.42 1.59
CA VAL A 339 10.36 15.97 2.44
C VAL A 339 10.87 17.11 3.33
N GLY A 340 11.35 16.77 4.53
CA GLY A 340 12.02 17.72 5.41
C GLY A 340 11.13 18.82 6.00
N THR A 341 9.82 18.61 6.09
CA THR A 341 8.87 19.58 6.69
C THR A 341 8.90 19.60 8.22
N LYS A 342 9.49 18.57 8.84
CA LYS A 342 9.64 18.40 10.29
C LYS A 342 11.12 18.48 10.69
N LYS A 343 11.42 18.44 12.00
CA LYS A 343 12.81 18.46 12.48
C LYS A 343 13.55 17.21 12.03
N SER A 344 14.83 17.34 11.66
CA SER A 344 15.72 16.20 11.50
C SER A 344 16.08 15.60 12.85
N ASN A 345 16.44 14.32 12.84
CA ASN A 345 17.02 13.67 14.01
C ASN A 345 18.48 14.10 14.28
N GLN A 346 19.11 13.54 15.31
CA GLN A 346 20.49 13.90 15.71
C GLN A 346 21.56 13.64 14.62
N PHE A 347 21.25 12.83 13.60
CA PHE A 347 22.14 12.54 12.47
C PHE A 347 21.86 13.43 11.26
N GLY A 348 20.95 14.40 11.37
CA GLY A 348 20.51 15.22 10.24
C GLY A 348 19.65 14.46 9.23
N LEU A 349 18.99 13.38 9.64
CA LEU A 349 18.03 12.65 8.80
C LEU A 349 16.61 13.13 9.10
N PHE A 350 15.90 13.50 8.05
CA PHE A 350 14.50 13.89 8.06
C PHE A 350 13.62 12.70 7.69
N ASP A 351 12.36 12.73 8.12
CA ASP A 351 11.32 11.76 7.74
C ASP A 351 11.70 10.29 8.01
N MET A 352 12.59 10.01 8.97
CA MET A 352 12.85 8.63 9.42
C MET A 352 11.64 8.05 10.17
N GLN A 353 10.74 8.89 10.65
CA GLN A 353 9.49 8.49 11.27
C GLN A 353 8.34 9.23 10.60
N GLY A 354 7.34 8.49 10.13
CA GLY A 354 6.20 9.03 9.38
C GLY A 354 6.55 9.38 7.93
N ASN A 355 5.74 10.26 7.34
CA ASN A 355 5.69 10.64 5.94
C ASN A 355 5.43 9.43 5.03
N ALA A 356 6.39 8.55 4.79
CA ALA A 356 6.17 7.31 4.04
C ALA A 356 7.05 6.18 4.57
N TRP A 357 6.53 4.96 4.49
CA TRP A 357 7.26 3.75 4.80
C TRP A 357 8.46 3.62 3.86
N GLU A 358 9.58 3.12 4.34
CA GLU A 358 10.80 3.06 3.53
C GLU A 358 11.22 1.63 3.24
N TRP A 359 11.34 1.27 1.96
CA TRP A 359 11.91 0.00 1.55
C TRP A 359 13.34 -0.17 2.07
N CYS A 360 13.57 -1.29 2.74
CA CYS A 360 14.89 -1.75 3.14
C CYS A 360 15.39 -2.88 2.23
N GLU A 361 16.71 -3.04 2.17
CA GLU A 361 17.38 -4.14 1.49
C GLU A 361 16.91 -5.50 2.03
N SER A 362 16.75 -6.49 1.14
CA SER A 362 16.26 -7.81 1.50
C SER A 362 16.85 -8.89 0.61
N GLU A 363 17.43 -9.91 1.23
CA GLU A 363 17.90 -11.13 0.57
C GLU A 363 16.78 -12.15 0.33
N LYS A 364 15.60 -11.96 0.95
CA LYS A 364 14.46 -12.89 0.79
C LYS A 364 13.91 -12.82 -0.64
N ASN A 365 13.44 -13.94 -1.16
CA ASN A 365 13.04 -14.04 -2.58
C ASN A 365 11.87 -13.12 -2.97
N SER A 366 10.80 -13.10 -2.17
CA SER A 366 9.53 -12.43 -2.56
C SER A 366 9.06 -11.33 -1.63
N ILE A 367 9.71 -11.13 -0.47
CA ILE A 367 9.31 -10.13 0.52
C ILE A 367 10.47 -9.22 0.89
N ALA A 368 10.15 -7.97 1.20
CA ALA A 368 11.10 -7.00 1.71
C ALA A 368 10.53 -6.25 2.92
N PRO A 369 11.39 -5.85 3.87
CA PRO A 369 10.96 -5.02 4.98
C PRO A 369 10.73 -3.58 4.53
N THR A 370 9.76 -2.94 5.17
CA THR A 370 9.59 -1.48 5.19
C THR A 370 9.60 -0.97 6.62
N LYS A 371 10.12 0.25 6.81
CA LYS A 371 10.34 0.89 8.12
C LYS A 371 9.75 2.30 8.19
N GLY A 372 9.58 2.81 9.40
CA GLY A 372 9.35 4.24 9.65
C GLY A 372 7.91 4.70 9.81
N GLY A 373 6.91 3.93 9.41
CA GLY A 373 5.54 4.45 9.37
C GLY A 373 5.30 5.38 8.19
N SER A 374 4.07 5.83 8.03
CA SER A 374 3.68 6.78 6.98
C SER A 374 2.73 7.83 7.52
N TYR A 375 2.34 8.77 6.67
CA TYR A 375 1.30 9.75 6.95
C TYR A 375 -0.07 9.13 7.31
N LEU A 376 -0.27 7.83 7.06
CA LEU A 376 -1.48 7.07 7.40
C LEU A 376 -1.30 6.13 8.59
N ALA A 377 -0.08 6.06 9.13
CA ALA A 377 0.28 5.15 10.20
C ALA A 377 -0.03 5.75 11.58
N PHE A 378 -0.43 4.87 12.51
CA PHE A 378 -0.55 5.22 13.92
C PHE A 378 0.85 5.44 14.56
N PRO A 379 0.95 6.23 15.65
CA PRO A 379 2.22 6.55 16.30
C PRO A 379 3.11 5.32 16.59
N GLU A 380 2.51 4.24 17.07
CA GLU A 380 3.21 3.02 17.44
C GLU A 380 3.90 2.33 16.27
N MET A 381 3.46 2.61 15.04
CA MET A 381 4.04 2.05 13.83
C MET A 381 5.21 2.86 13.31
N CYS A 382 5.33 4.12 13.74
CA CYS A 382 6.48 4.97 13.43
C CYS A 382 7.72 4.58 14.23
N ARG A 383 7.60 3.67 15.21
CA ARG A 383 8.70 3.24 16.08
C ARG A 383 9.85 2.61 15.32
N GLN A 384 11.07 2.81 15.81
CA GLN A 384 12.27 2.28 15.15
C GLN A 384 12.32 0.74 15.09
N ILE A 385 11.62 0.09 16.02
CA ILE A 385 11.58 -1.37 16.17
C ILE A 385 10.53 -2.02 15.27
N VAL A 386 9.60 -1.24 14.72
CA VAL A 386 8.51 -1.77 13.90
C VAL A 386 8.98 -1.96 12.47
N SER A 387 8.75 -3.17 11.96
CA SER A 387 8.94 -3.51 10.55
C SER A 387 7.63 -4.02 9.99
N GLN A 388 7.28 -3.55 8.80
CA GLN A 388 6.29 -4.22 7.97
C GLN A 388 7.00 -5.05 6.91
N PHE A 389 6.40 -6.15 6.49
CA PHE A 389 6.92 -6.97 5.39
C PHE A 389 5.90 -6.97 4.27
N GLU A 390 6.34 -6.55 3.10
CA GLU A 390 5.50 -6.46 1.91
C GLU A 390 6.12 -7.30 0.79
N LEU A 391 5.29 -7.70 -0.17
CA LEU A 391 5.79 -8.35 -1.38
C LEU A 391 6.70 -7.38 -2.14
N LYS A 392 7.80 -7.88 -2.72
CA LYS A 392 8.77 -7.04 -3.44
C LYS A 392 8.18 -6.32 -4.66
N ASP A 393 7.10 -6.85 -5.23
CA ASP A 393 6.34 -6.23 -6.32
C ASP A 393 5.09 -5.48 -5.85
N PHE A 394 4.87 -5.38 -4.53
CA PHE A 394 3.90 -4.45 -3.95
C PHE A 394 4.46 -3.04 -4.06
N PHE A 395 3.56 -2.09 -4.25
CA PHE A 395 3.84 -0.66 -4.25
C PHE A 395 2.60 0.06 -3.73
N ALA A 396 2.80 1.21 -3.11
CA ALA A 396 1.71 1.93 -2.47
C ALA A 396 2.00 3.42 -2.36
N LYS A 397 0.93 4.21 -2.20
CA LYS A 397 0.96 5.67 -2.11
C LYS A 397 1.68 6.23 -0.88
N ASP A 398 2.13 5.34 0.01
CA ASP A 398 2.76 5.66 1.28
C ASP A 398 4.02 4.82 1.50
N ILE A 399 4.60 4.22 0.45
CA ILE A 399 5.89 3.52 0.49
C ILE A 399 6.87 4.21 -0.46
N THR A 400 8.01 4.60 0.09
CA THR A 400 9.15 5.24 -0.55
C THR A 400 10.44 4.47 -0.22
N PHE A 401 11.60 5.09 -0.39
CA PHE A 401 12.90 4.57 0.01
C PHE A 401 13.91 5.70 0.20
N ARG A 402 15.01 5.35 0.86
CA ARG A 402 16.22 6.17 0.91
C ARG A 402 17.44 5.30 0.60
N VAL A 403 18.55 5.96 0.26
CA VAL A 403 19.77 5.27 -0.15
C VAL A 403 20.97 5.71 0.69
N MET A 404 22.00 4.88 0.68
CA MET A 404 23.26 5.14 1.35
C MET A 404 24.45 4.88 0.43
N LYS A 405 25.58 5.49 0.78
CA LYS A 405 26.91 5.15 0.26
C LYS A 405 27.85 4.87 1.43
N GLU A 406 28.70 3.87 1.26
CA GLU A 406 29.87 3.70 2.10
C GLU A 406 30.98 4.61 1.55
N GLY A 407 31.56 5.43 2.43
CA GLY A 407 32.75 6.21 2.14
C GLY A 407 33.95 5.30 1.93
N LYS A 408 34.87 5.71 1.04
CA LYS A 408 36.18 5.07 0.94
C LYS A 408 36.97 5.39 2.22
N TYR A 409 37.63 4.38 2.80
CA TYR A 409 38.57 4.58 3.89
C TYR A 409 39.60 5.63 3.46
N GLU A 410 39.59 6.81 4.08
CA GLU A 410 40.81 7.59 4.20
C GLU A 410 41.58 6.95 5.36
N ILE A 411 42.59 6.14 4.99
CA ILE A 411 43.57 5.56 5.93
C ILE A 411 44.51 6.66 6.39
#